data_AF-A0A0B2V3W0-F1
#
_entry.id   AF-A0A0B2V3W0-F1
#
_cell.length_a   1.000
_cell.length_b   1.000
_cell.length_c   1.000
_cell.angle_alpha   90.00
_cell.angle_beta   90.00
_cell.angle_gamma   90.00
#
_symmetry.space_group_name_H-M   'P 1'
#
loop_
_entity.id
_entity.type
_entity.pdbx_description
1 polymer ?
#
loop_
_entity_poly.entity_id
_entity_poly.type
_entity_poly.pdbx_seq_one_letter_code
_entity_poly.pdbx_strand_id
1 'polypeptide(L)'
;MRTSLSCWYELAAPDDLLIWEGICAIRIASDKTLVLVKLISGMPVFTELGIWHGKVRSDGYWTCAQLEGEFRSGDQIFYHCKSPQDAFTMIHNLEIFLDSRLLILSVRLDPDPLRLQDHRSIESRMNQWNLLKRCVAANRFRLIPDSTLPL
;
A
#
# COMPACT_ATOMS: atom_id res chain seq x y z
N MET A 1 19.26 -0.66 -16.80
CA MET A 1 19.72 -1.15 -15.49
C MET A 1 18.69 -2.17 -15.03
N ARG A 2 19.04 -3.47 -14.96
CA ARG A 2 18.11 -4.49 -14.42
C ARG A 2 18.15 -4.34 -12.89
N THR A 3 17.11 -3.75 -12.32
CA THR A 3 16.91 -3.74 -10.86
C THR A 3 16.80 -5.19 -10.40
N SER A 4 17.65 -5.60 -9.46
CA SER A 4 17.52 -6.91 -8.83
C SER A 4 16.18 -6.99 -8.10
N LEU A 5 15.31 -7.89 -8.53
CA LEU A 5 13.98 -8.12 -7.94
C LEU A 5 14.05 -8.79 -6.56
N SER A 6 15.23 -9.29 -6.17
CA SER A 6 15.47 -9.96 -4.89
C SER A 6 15.13 -9.14 -3.65
N CYS A 7 14.92 -7.83 -3.79
CA CYS A 7 14.61 -6.92 -2.69
C CYS A 7 13.18 -6.36 -2.75
N TRP A 8 12.29 -6.98 -3.54
CA TRP A 8 10.90 -6.53 -3.72
C TRP A 8 9.88 -7.50 -3.16
N TYR A 9 10.15 -8.80 -3.26
CA TYR A 9 9.27 -9.83 -2.73
C TYR A 9 10.01 -11.14 -2.48
N GLU A 10 9.33 -12.05 -1.78
CA GLU A 10 9.66 -13.46 -1.63
C GLU A 10 8.40 -14.30 -1.85
N LEU A 11 8.56 -15.48 -2.44
CA LEU A 11 7.49 -16.48 -2.52
C LEU A 11 7.57 -17.37 -1.26
N ALA A 12 6.76 -17.05 -0.25
CA ALA A 12 6.72 -17.80 1.01
C ALA A 12 6.08 -19.19 0.83
N ALA A 13 5.15 -19.32 -0.12
CA ALA A 13 4.53 -20.57 -0.56
C ALA A 13 4.00 -20.40 -2.00
N PRO A 14 3.56 -21.47 -2.69
CA PRO A 14 3.05 -21.39 -4.06
C PRO A 14 1.95 -20.34 -4.28
N ASP A 15 1.10 -20.11 -3.27
CA ASP A 15 -0.02 -19.15 -3.31
C ASP A 15 0.14 -18.02 -2.28
N ASP A 16 1.36 -17.74 -1.83
CA ASP A 16 1.62 -16.74 -0.79
C ASP A 16 2.85 -15.90 -1.12
N LEU A 17 2.58 -14.67 -1.58
CA LEU A 17 3.59 -13.69 -1.93
C LEU A 17 3.81 -12.73 -0.77
N LEU A 18 5.04 -12.63 -0.29
CA LEU A 18 5.46 -11.65 0.69
C LEU A 18 6.11 -10.47 -0.02
N ILE A 19 5.57 -9.27 0.10
CA ILE A 19 6.17 -8.03 -0.45
C ILE A 19 6.87 -7.23 0.65
N TRP A 20 8.04 -6.69 0.33
CA TRP A 20 8.79 -5.86 1.28
C TRP A 20 8.14 -4.48 1.45
N GLU A 21 8.55 -3.78 2.51
CA GLU A 21 8.19 -2.40 2.75
C GLU A 21 8.36 -1.51 1.50
N GLY A 22 7.38 -0.63 1.25
CA GLY A 22 7.44 0.35 0.18
C GLY A 22 7.18 -0.25 -1.21
N ILE A 23 6.91 -1.54 -1.31
CA ILE A 23 6.40 -2.20 -2.51
C ILE A 23 4.88 -2.21 -2.46
N CYS A 24 4.26 -1.71 -3.53
CA CYS A 24 2.82 -1.81 -3.76
C CYS A 24 2.57 -2.97 -4.70
N ALA A 25 1.63 -3.84 -4.36
CA ALA A 25 1.12 -4.86 -5.27
C ALA A 25 -0.20 -4.38 -5.90
N ILE A 26 -0.33 -4.54 -7.21
CA ILE A 26 -1.53 -4.23 -7.99
C ILE A 26 -2.01 -5.51 -8.64
N ARG A 27 -3.26 -5.87 -8.38
CA ARG A 27 -3.96 -6.94 -9.08
C ARG A 27 -4.80 -6.33 -10.19
N ILE A 28 -4.40 -6.57 -11.43
CA ILE A 28 -5.09 -6.09 -12.62
C ILE A 28 -6.39 -6.90 -12.81
N ALA A 29 -7.51 -6.20 -12.95
CA ALA A 29 -8.83 -6.81 -12.94
C ALA A 29 -9.12 -7.63 -14.19
N SER A 30 -8.65 -7.16 -15.35
CA SER A 30 -8.95 -7.70 -16.67
C SER A 30 -8.36 -9.09 -16.90
N ASP A 31 -7.12 -9.33 -16.46
CA ASP A 31 -6.35 -10.55 -16.75
C ASP A 31 -5.80 -11.25 -15.50
N LYS A 32 -6.03 -10.68 -14.30
CA LYS A 32 -5.53 -11.17 -13.01
C LYS A 32 -4.01 -11.12 -12.88
N THR A 33 -3.34 -10.34 -13.71
CA THR A 33 -1.91 -10.10 -13.62
C THR A 33 -1.58 -9.34 -12.34
N LEU A 34 -0.51 -9.77 -11.66
CA LEU A 34 0.05 -9.08 -10.52
C LEU A 34 1.24 -8.22 -10.95
N VAL A 35 1.16 -6.94 -10.66
CA VAL A 35 2.21 -5.96 -10.92
C VAL A 35 2.71 -5.43 -9.59
N LEU A 36 4.02 -5.45 -9.38
CA LEU A 36 4.67 -4.82 -8.25
C LEU A 36 5.20 -3.44 -8.65
N VAL A 37 5.06 -2.48 -7.75
CA VAL A 37 5.46 -1.09 -7.96
C VAL A 37 6.28 -0.60 -6.79
N LYS A 38 7.41 0.06 -7.09
CA LYS A 38 8.22 0.77 -6.11
C LYS A 38 8.45 2.20 -6.57
N LEU A 39 8.37 3.15 -5.64
CA LEU A 39 8.82 4.51 -5.90
C LEU A 39 10.34 4.60 -5.76
N ILE A 40 11.02 5.05 -6.82
CA ILE A 40 12.45 5.38 -6.80
C ILE A 40 12.56 6.85 -7.16
N SER A 41 13.01 7.68 -6.21
CA SER A 41 13.06 9.14 -6.36
C SER A 41 11.71 9.74 -6.78
N GLY A 42 10.60 9.22 -6.24
CA GLY A 42 9.24 9.65 -6.56
C GLY A 42 8.65 9.08 -7.86
N MET A 43 9.46 8.38 -8.66
CA MET A 43 9.02 7.78 -9.93
C MET A 43 8.66 6.30 -9.74
N PRO A 44 7.53 5.83 -10.30
CA PRO A 44 7.13 4.44 -10.18
C PRO A 44 7.97 3.56 -11.10
N VAL A 45 8.53 2.49 -10.55
CA VAL A 45 9.16 1.40 -11.29
C VAL A 45 8.25 0.18 -11.15
N PHE A 46 7.93 -0.45 -12.27
CA PHE A 46 6.98 -1.55 -12.34
C PHE A 46 7.70 -2.87 -12.61
N THR A 47 7.17 -3.96 -12.08
CA THR A 47 7.58 -5.33 -12.43
C THR A 47 6.35 -6.22 -12.46
N GLU A 48 6.15 -6.90 -13.59
CA GLU A 48 5.07 -7.85 -13.76
C GLU A 48 5.50 -9.25 -13.27
N LEU A 49 4.64 -9.92 -12.50
CA LEU A 49 4.83 -11.30 -12.04
C LEU A 49 3.94 -12.30 -12.80
N GLY A 50 3.11 -11.83 -13.72
CA GLY A 50 2.13 -12.62 -14.46
C GLY A 50 0.86 -12.87 -13.64
N ILE A 51 0.05 -13.83 -14.09
CA ILE A 51 -1.22 -14.19 -13.46
C ILE A 51 -0.97 -14.73 -12.05
N TRP A 52 -1.63 -14.13 -11.06
CA TRP A 52 -1.52 -14.54 -9.66
C TRP A 52 -2.89 -14.72 -9.03
N HIS A 53 -3.13 -15.87 -8.39
CA HIS A 53 -4.36 -16.15 -7.65
C HIS A 53 -4.15 -16.20 -6.14
N GLY A 54 -2.89 -16.27 -5.70
CA GLY A 54 -2.53 -16.36 -4.29
C GLY A 54 -2.77 -15.08 -3.50
N LYS A 55 -2.49 -15.18 -2.20
CA LYS A 55 -2.51 -14.06 -1.27
C LYS A 55 -1.27 -13.19 -1.47
N VAL A 56 -1.42 -11.92 -1.13
CA VAL A 56 -0.31 -10.99 -0.99
C VAL A 56 -0.29 -10.56 0.47
N ARG A 57 0.85 -10.75 1.12
CA ARG A 57 1.15 -10.26 2.47
C ARG A 57 2.31 -9.30 2.36
N SER A 58 2.48 -8.45 3.36
CA SER A 58 3.66 -7.59 3.44
C SER A 58 4.37 -7.82 4.77
N ASP A 59 5.70 -7.79 4.69
CA ASP A 59 6.60 -7.70 5.84
C ASP A 59 6.98 -6.23 6.06
N GLY A 60 5.97 -5.37 6.14
CA GLY A 60 6.16 -3.96 6.48
C GLY A 60 6.48 -3.82 7.97
N TYR A 61 7.32 -2.85 8.32
CA TYR A 61 7.59 -2.56 9.73
C TYR A 61 6.30 -2.16 10.46
N TRP A 62 6.24 -2.45 11.76
CA TRP A 62 5.11 -2.12 12.65
C TRP A 62 4.73 -0.63 12.68
N THR A 63 5.64 0.26 12.25
CA THR A 63 5.38 1.71 12.13
C THR A 63 4.66 2.11 10.84
N CYS A 64 4.53 1.20 9.87
CA CYS A 64 3.83 1.45 8.60
C CYS A 64 2.31 1.40 8.75
N ALA A 65 1.64 2.00 7.77
CA ALA A 65 0.23 1.74 7.53
C ALA A 65 0.08 0.74 6.39
N GLN A 66 -0.91 -0.14 6.52
CA GLN A 66 -1.41 -0.99 5.45
C GLN A 66 -2.52 -0.26 4.68
N LEU A 67 -2.37 -0.18 3.38
CA LEU A 67 -3.32 0.41 2.46
C LEU A 67 -3.89 -0.68 1.55
N GLU A 68 -5.21 -0.72 1.48
CA GLU A 68 -5.96 -1.53 0.54
C GLU A 68 -6.88 -0.61 -0.26
N GLY A 69 -6.80 -0.69 -1.58
CA GLY A 69 -7.54 0.20 -2.45
C GLY A 69 -8.15 -0.53 -3.64
N GLU A 70 -9.20 0.06 -4.20
CA GLU A 70 -9.88 -0.41 -5.39
C GLU A 70 -10.11 0.77 -6.33
N PHE A 71 -9.76 0.59 -7.60
CA PHE A 71 -9.94 1.57 -8.67
C PHE A 71 -11.27 1.33 -9.41
N ARG A 72 -11.75 2.32 -10.16
CA ARG A 72 -13.01 2.21 -10.94
C ARG A 72 -12.98 1.11 -12.01
N SER A 73 -11.79 0.79 -12.49
CA SER A 73 -11.50 -0.33 -13.39
C SER A 73 -11.68 -1.71 -12.72
N GLY A 74 -11.78 -1.74 -11.39
CA GLY A 74 -11.79 -2.95 -10.57
C GLY A 74 -10.41 -3.40 -10.12
N ASP A 75 -9.34 -2.70 -10.53
CA ASP A 75 -7.97 -3.03 -10.11
C ASP A 75 -7.83 -2.82 -8.60
N GLN A 76 -7.09 -3.70 -7.94
CA GLN A 76 -6.94 -3.70 -6.49
C GLN A 76 -5.49 -3.51 -6.09
N ILE A 77 -5.25 -2.78 -5.01
CA ILE A 77 -3.92 -2.56 -4.47
C ILE A 77 -3.77 -3.05 -3.04
N PHE A 78 -2.56 -3.50 -2.73
CA PHE A 78 -2.11 -3.82 -1.38
C PHE A 78 -0.73 -3.19 -1.16
N TYR A 79 -0.62 -2.29 -0.19
CA TYR A 79 0.58 -1.46 -0.03
C TYR A 79 0.89 -1.20 1.44
N HIS A 80 2.15 -1.35 1.85
CA HIS A 80 2.64 -0.93 3.16
C HIS A 80 3.60 0.24 3.02
N CYS A 81 3.32 1.35 3.71
CA CYS A 81 4.18 2.53 3.65
C CYS A 81 4.27 3.31 4.96
N LYS A 82 5.37 4.05 5.11
CA LYS A 82 5.72 4.80 6.32
C LYS A 82 4.92 6.08 6.48
N SER A 83 4.54 6.71 5.38
CA SER A 83 3.98 8.07 5.40
C SER A 83 2.77 8.24 4.49
N PRO A 84 1.86 9.18 4.84
CA PRO A 84 0.78 9.60 3.95
C PRO A 84 1.28 10.21 2.63
N GLN A 85 2.47 10.82 2.63
CA GLN A 85 3.05 11.42 1.43
C GLN A 85 3.47 10.35 0.40
N ASP A 86 4.08 9.26 0.87
CA ASP A 86 4.41 8.11 0.02
C ASP A 86 3.14 7.45 -0.52
N ALA A 87 2.13 7.27 0.34
CA ALA A 87 0.81 6.78 -0.05
C ALA A 87 0.19 7.63 -1.17
N PHE A 88 0.15 8.95 -0.98
CA PHE A 88 -0.37 9.87 -1.99
C PHE A 88 0.39 9.76 -3.31
N THR A 89 1.73 9.77 -3.25
CA THR A 89 2.59 9.73 -4.42
C THR A 89 2.41 8.42 -5.19
N MET A 90 2.33 7.30 -4.47
CA MET A 90 2.05 5.99 -5.07
C MET A 90 0.68 6.01 -5.75
N ILE A 91 -0.39 6.34 -5.02
CA ILE A 91 -1.76 6.34 -5.53
C ILE A 91 -1.89 7.24 -6.76
N HIS A 92 -1.32 8.44 -6.74
CA HIS A 92 -1.36 9.37 -7.87
C HIS A 92 -0.72 8.79 -9.14
N ASN A 93 0.45 8.16 -8.99
CA ASN A 93 1.11 7.48 -10.10
C ASN A 93 0.30 6.28 -10.61
N LEU A 94 -0.39 5.56 -9.72
CA LEU A 94 -1.27 4.46 -10.12
C LEU A 94 -2.52 4.93 -10.84
N GLU A 95 -3.12 6.06 -10.45
CA GLU A 95 -4.27 6.63 -11.19
C GLU A 95 -3.88 6.97 -12.64
N ILE A 96 -2.67 7.47 -12.85
CA ILE A 96 -2.13 7.76 -14.19
C ILE A 96 -1.85 6.46 -14.96
N PHE A 97 -1.17 5.51 -14.33
CA PHE A 97 -0.79 4.24 -14.95
C PHE A 97 -2.01 3.40 -15.37
N LEU A 98 -3.03 3.33 -14.53
CA LEU A 98 -4.24 2.54 -14.77
C LEU A 98 -5.29 3.29 -15.59
N ASP A 99 -5.07 4.58 -15.90
CA ASP A 99 -6.06 5.49 -16.46
C ASP A 99 -7.42 5.39 -15.74
N SER A 100 -7.38 5.34 -14.41
CA SER A 100 -8.50 4.96 -13.57
C SER A 100 -8.43 5.67 -12.23
N ARG A 101 -9.58 6.16 -11.75
CA ARG A 101 -9.65 6.85 -10.46
C ARG A 101 -9.79 5.86 -9.31
N LEU A 102 -9.16 6.18 -8.18
CA LEU A 102 -9.35 5.45 -6.94
C LEU A 102 -10.81 5.57 -6.48
N LEU A 103 -11.47 4.44 -6.23
CA LEU A 103 -12.87 4.38 -5.79
C LEU A 103 -12.95 4.18 -4.28
N ILE A 104 -12.16 3.25 -3.75
CA ILE A 104 -12.16 2.87 -2.34
C ILE A 104 -10.72 2.88 -1.83
N LEU A 105 -10.52 3.38 -0.61
CA LEU A 105 -9.27 3.25 0.13
C LEU A 105 -9.55 2.95 1.60
N SER A 106 -8.92 1.90 2.09
CA SER A 106 -8.83 1.57 3.52
C SER A 106 -7.39 1.70 3.96
N VAL A 107 -7.17 2.46 5.03
CA VAL A 107 -5.87 2.65 5.66
C VAL A 107 -5.96 2.06 7.07
N ARG A 108 -5.22 0.98 7.32
CA ARG A 108 -5.12 0.31 8.62
C ARG A 108 -3.75 0.60 9.22
N LEU A 109 -3.71 1.13 10.44
CA LEU A 109 -2.45 1.46 11.10
C LEU A 109 -2.55 1.36 12.62
N ASP A 110 -1.40 1.17 13.25
CA ASP A 110 -1.27 1.30 14.69
C ASP A 110 -1.16 2.77 15.08
N PRO A 111 -2.06 3.32 15.94
CA PRO A 111 -1.98 4.69 16.39
C PRO A 111 -0.75 4.98 17.27
N ASP A 112 -0.22 3.97 17.96
CA ASP A 112 0.93 4.06 18.88
C ASP A 112 1.96 2.95 18.62
N PRO A 113 2.62 2.94 17.44
CA PRO A 113 3.47 1.81 17.03
C PRO A 113 4.69 1.62 17.95
N LEU A 114 5.08 2.65 18.70
CA LEU A 114 6.20 2.58 19.64
C LEU A 114 5.77 2.30 21.10
N ARG A 115 4.46 2.14 21.34
CA ARG A 115 3.88 1.85 22.67
C ARG A 115 4.27 2.88 23.73
N LEU A 116 4.40 4.15 23.32
CA LEU A 116 4.83 5.24 24.20
C LEU A 116 3.68 5.81 25.03
N GLN A 117 2.43 5.51 24.66
CA GLN A 117 1.20 6.04 25.27
C GLN A 117 1.15 7.59 25.27
N ASP A 118 1.89 8.23 24.37
CA ASP A 118 1.86 9.68 24.22
C ASP A 118 0.65 10.09 23.36
N HIS A 119 -0.37 10.58 24.04
CA HIS A 119 -1.60 11.06 23.42
C HIS A 119 -1.36 12.08 22.30
N ARG A 120 -0.38 12.98 22.42
CA ARG A 120 -0.10 13.99 21.39
C ARG A 120 0.46 13.36 20.12
N SER A 121 1.39 12.41 20.28
CA SER A 121 1.96 11.66 19.16
C SER A 121 0.92 10.80 18.47
N ILE A 122 0.05 10.12 19.23
CA ILE A 122 -1.06 9.32 18.70
C ILE A 122 -2.02 10.19 17.89
N GLU A 123 -2.48 11.31 18.46
CA GLU A 123 -3.39 12.23 17.80
C GLU A 123 -2.77 12.82 16.53
N SER A 124 -1.50 13.23 16.59
CA SER A 124 -0.76 13.75 15.45
C SER A 124 -0.69 12.72 14.31
N ARG A 125 -0.32 11.47 14.62
CA ARG A 125 -0.27 10.38 13.62
C ARG A 125 -1.63 10.12 12.99
N MET A 126 -2.68 10.02 13.80
CA MET A 126 -4.05 9.82 13.29
C MET A 126 -4.49 10.98 12.39
N ASN A 127 -4.19 12.22 12.77
CA ASN A 127 -4.51 13.40 11.97
C ASN A 127 -3.75 13.41 10.64
N GLN A 128 -2.45 13.08 10.64
CA GLN A 128 -1.64 12.99 9.43
C GLN A 128 -2.21 11.99 8.43
N TRP A 129 -2.59 10.78 8.88
CA TRP A 129 -3.19 9.78 7.99
C TRP A 129 -4.62 10.14 7.57
N ASN A 130 -5.39 10.83 8.41
CA ASN A 130 -6.70 11.32 8.04
C ASN A 130 -6.65 12.43 6.97
N LEU A 131 -5.58 13.23 6.92
CA LEU A 131 -5.38 14.22 5.86
C LEU A 131 -5.26 13.58 4.47
N LEU A 132 -4.80 12.32 4.37
CA LEU A 132 -4.73 11.59 3.11
C LEU A 132 -6.09 11.58 2.40
N LYS A 133 -7.21 11.47 3.15
CA LYS A 133 -8.58 11.55 2.62
C LYS A 133 -8.83 12.78 1.76
N ARG A 134 -8.19 13.91 2.08
CA ARG A 134 -8.35 15.17 1.33
C ARG A 134 -7.50 15.20 0.06
N CYS A 135 -6.41 14.45 0.06
CA CYS A 135 -5.46 14.40 -1.05
C CYS A 135 -5.85 13.34 -2.09
N VAL A 136 -6.50 12.25 -1.67
CA VAL A 136 -6.98 11.21 -2.59
C VAL A 136 -8.46 11.43 -2.92
N ALA A 137 -8.81 11.39 -4.20
CA ALA A 137 -10.19 11.58 -4.66
C ALA A 137 -11.07 10.33 -4.51
N ALA A 138 -10.86 9.53 -3.47
CA ALA A 138 -11.58 8.28 -3.25
C ALA A 138 -13.02 8.54 -2.79
N ASN A 139 -13.99 7.89 -3.44
CA ASN A 139 -15.40 7.98 -3.05
C ASN A 139 -15.66 7.41 -1.65
N ARG A 140 -14.91 6.38 -1.25
CA ARG A 140 -14.99 5.76 0.08
C ARG A 140 -13.60 5.70 0.70
N PHE A 141 -13.43 6.38 1.83
CA PHE A 141 -12.20 6.37 2.60
C PHE A 141 -12.48 5.85 4.01
N ARG A 142 -11.65 4.93 4.50
CA ARG A 142 -11.71 4.40 5.86
C ARG A 142 -10.33 4.47 6.51
N LEU A 143 -10.26 5.06 7.71
CA LEU A 143 -9.10 5.01 8.57
C LEU A 143 -9.40 4.05 9.73
N ILE A 144 -8.62 2.98 9.84
CA ILE A 144 -8.87 1.87 10.74
C ILE A 144 -7.71 1.83 11.75
N PRO A 145 -7.90 2.35 12.98
CA PRO A 145 -6.91 2.17 14.03
C PRO A 145 -6.87 0.71 14.44
N ASP A 146 -5.67 0.14 14.48
CA ASP A 146 -5.47 -1.26 14.83
C ASP A 146 -4.16 -1.46 15.62
N SER A 147 -4.31 -1.66 16.93
CA SER A 147 -3.19 -1.91 17.85
C SER A 147 -2.71 -3.37 17.86
N THR A 148 -3.33 -4.25 17.04
CA THR A 148 -2.98 -5.68 16.92
C THR A 148 -2.07 -5.95 15.73
N LEU A 149 -1.66 -4.92 14.99
CA LEU A 149 -0.65 -5.07 13.96
C LEU A 149 0.64 -5.65 14.58
N PRO A 150 1.24 -6.68 13.96
CA PRO A 150 2.41 -7.33 14.50
C PRO A 150 3.56 -6.32 14.68
N LEU A 151 4.21 -6.42 15.84
CA LEU A 151 5.49 -5.76 16.15
C LEU A 151 6.62 -6.42 15.38
#